data_AF-A0AAI9KYG8-F1
#
_entry.id   AF-A0AAI9KYG8-F1
#
_cell.length_a   1.000
_cell.length_b   1.000
_cell.length_c   1.000
_cell.angle_alpha   90.00
_cell.angle_beta   90.00
_cell.angle_gamma   90.00
#
_symmetry.space_group_name_H-M   'P 1'
#
loop_
_entity.id
_entity.type
_entity.pdbx_description
1 polymer ?
#
loop_
_entity_poly.entity_id
_entity_poly.type
_entity_poly.pdbx_seq_one_letter_code
_entity_poly.pdbx_strand_id
1 'polypeptide(L)'
;MTRDRDEIYRLAGDLLRGIQHSDPAALLDFGVSTAIYEEILEELDSAGESVANLTLPPFEVAFTPDKTGRIPLYRYDIDADAPRKRVECQLWSGERRTDLTLIADYSDEQGKAPLVFRLLETQ
;
A
#
# COMPACT_ATOMS: atom_id res chain seq x y z
N MET A 1 -4.00 -11.81 15.07
CA MET A 1 -5.12 -11.32 14.22
C MET A 1 -5.24 -9.80 14.27
N THR A 2 -5.47 -9.15 15.43
CA THR A 2 -5.52 -7.67 15.50
C THR A 2 -4.15 -7.02 15.33
N ARG A 3 -3.11 -7.59 15.95
CA ARG A 3 -1.73 -7.08 15.88
C ARG A 3 -1.19 -7.01 14.44
N ASP A 4 -1.45 -8.04 13.64
CA ASP A 4 -1.08 -8.06 12.22
C ASP A 4 -1.78 -6.95 11.42
N ARG A 5 -3.05 -6.65 11.72
CA ARG A 5 -3.82 -5.60 11.04
C ARG A 5 -3.25 -4.22 11.37
N ASP A 6 -3.00 -3.96 12.66
CA ASP A 6 -2.40 -2.71 13.13
C ASP A 6 -1.03 -2.48 12.47
N GLU A 7 -0.23 -3.54 12.38
CA GLU A 7 1.09 -3.49 11.76
C GLU A 7 1.02 -3.23 10.24
N ILE A 8 0.21 -3.99 9.50
CA ILE A 8 0.06 -3.79 8.05
C ILE A 8 -0.48 -2.38 7.74
N TYR A 9 -1.48 -1.92 8.51
CA TYR A 9 -2.01 -0.57 8.34
C TYR A 9 -0.94 0.50 8.57
N ARG A 10 -0.16 0.34 9.65
CA ARG A 10 0.96 1.24 9.95
C ARG A 10 2.00 1.24 8.82
N LEU A 11 2.42 0.06 8.36
CA LEU A 11 3.42 -0.06 7.29
C LEU A 11 2.95 0.52 5.97
N ALA A 12 1.70 0.27 5.56
CA ALA A 12 1.11 0.89 4.39
C ALA A 12 1.04 2.42 4.53
N GLY A 13 0.76 2.91 5.74
CA GLY A 13 0.70 4.34 6.04
C GLY A 13 2.07 5.01 6.01
N ASP A 14 3.09 4.34 6.52
CA ASP A 14 4.47 4.80 6.48
C ASP A 14 5.00 4.85 5.03
N LEU A 15 4.69 3.83 4.21
CA LEU A 15 4.99 3.82 2.77
C LEU A 15 4.28 4.99 2.04
N LEU A 16 2.97 5.14 2.22
CA LEU A 16 2.21 6.23 1.60
C LEU A 16 2.77 7.60 2.01
N ARG A 17 3.13 7.77 3.29
CA ARG A 17 3.74 9.00 3.78
C ARG A 17 5.10 9.26 3.11
N GLY A 18 5.92 8.24 2.94
CA GLY A 18 7.19 8.34 2.20
C GLY A 18 6.97 8.84 0.77
N ILE A 19 5.95 8.31 0.08
CA ILE A 19 5.58 8.74 -1.28
C ILE A 19 5.14 10.21 -1.29
N GLN A 20 4.33 10.62 -0.31
CA GLN A 20 3.79 11.98 -0.19
C GLN A 20 4.83 13.06 0.08
N HIS A 21 5.87 12.73 0.86
CA HIS A 21 6.91 13.67 1.22
C HIS A 21 8.12 13.59 0.28
N SER A 22 8.07 12.73 -0.73
CA SER A 22 9.18 12.45 -1.63
C SER A 22 10.48 12.12 -0.86
N ASP A 23 10.38 11.41 0.27
CA ASP A 23 11.51 11.13 1.16
C ASP A 23 12.27 9.90 0.65
N PRO A 24 13.45 10.07 0.01
CA PRO A 24 14.15 8.96 -0.62
C PRO A 24 14.69 7.94 0.39
N ALA A 25 15.00 8.37 1.61
CA ALA A 25 15.52 7.48 2.64
C ALA A 25 14.41 6.57 3.17
N ALA A 26 13.23 7.15 3.48
CA ALA A 26 12.07 6.36 3.89
C ALA A 26 11.59 5.42 2.78
N LEU A 27 11.58 5.89 1.52
CA LEU A 27 11.16 5.09 0.37
C LEU A 27 12.10 3.89 0.09
N LEU A 28 13.41 4.05 0.31
CA LEU A 28 14.37 2.97 0.15
C LEU A 28 14.10 1.81 1.11
N ASP A 29 13.62 2.09 2.34
CA ASP A 29 13.24 1.07 3.32
C ASP A 29 12.02 0.24 2.85
N PHE A 30 11.26 0.72 1.87
CA PHE A 30 10.18 -0.01 1.21
C PHE A 30 10.59 -0.56 -0.16
N GLY A 31 11.87 -0.49 -0.53
CA GLY A 31 12.35 -0.92 -1.84
C GLY A 31 11.96 -0.01 -3.00
N VAL A 32 11.52 1.22 -2.71
CA VAL A 32 11.21 2.23 -3.74
C VAL A 32 12.48 2.98 -4.08
N SER A 33 13.03 2.71 -5.27
CA SER A 33 14.13 3.49 -5.85
C SER A 33 13.61 4.78 -6.50
N THR A 34 14.51 5.68 -6.90
CA THR A 34 14.13 6.89 -7.66
C THR A 34 13.35 6.54 -8.93
N ALA A 35 13.77 5.52 -9.68
CA ALA A 35 13.07 5.10 -10.89
C ALA A 35 11.66 4.57 -10.59
N ILE A 36 11.50 3.78 -9.53
CA ILE A 36 10.18 3.31 -9.10
C ILE A 36 9.31 4.49 -8.63
N TYR A 37 9.91 5.48 -7.96
CA TYR A 37 9.18 6.66 -7.55
C TYR A 37 8.67 7.47 -8.74
N GLU A 38 9.46 7.60 -9.81
CA GLU A 38 9.02 8.22 -11.06
C GLU A 38 7.84 7.46 -11.68
N GLU A 39 7.90 6.12 -11.75
CA GLU A 39 6.78 5.28 -12.21
C GLU A 39 5.50 5.49 -11.37
N ILE A 40 5.63 5.62 -10.04
CA ILE A 40 4.50 5.95 -9.16
C ILE A 40 3.87 7.28 -9.57
N LEU A 41 4.68 8.31 -9.84
CA LEU A 41 4.17 9.63 -10.22
C LEU A 41 3.46 9.60 -11.59
N GLU A 42 3.99 8.83 -12.55
CA GLU A 42 3.36 8.65 -13.87
C GLU A 42 2.00 7.95 -13.77
N GLU A 43 1.87 6.92 -12.93
CA GLU A 43 0.59 6.24 -12.70
C GLU A 43 -0.42 7.17 -12.01
N LEU A 44 0.04 7.97 -11.04
CA LEU A 44 -0.81 8.96 -10.37
C LEU A 44 -1.33 10.04 -11.31
N ASP A 45 -0.47 10.57 -12.19
CA ASP A 45 -0.86 11.54 -13.21
C ASP A 45 -1.87 10.93 -14.19
N SER A 46 -1.64 9.68 -14.61
CA SER A 46 -2.53 8.94 -15.51
C SER A 46 -3.91 8.70 -14.88
N ALA A 47 -3.97 8.43 -13.58
CA ALA A 47 -5.22 8.29 -12.82
C ALA A 47 -5.89 9.64 -12.47
N GLY A 48 -5.22 10.77 -12.70
CA GLY A 48 -5.70 12.10 -12.32
C GLY A 48 -5.77 12.32 -10.81
N GLU A 49 -4.98 11.56 -10.04
CA GLU A 49 -4.96 11.63 -8.58
C GLU A 49 -3.75 12.42 -8.09
N SER A 50 -3.95 13.23 -7.06
CA SER A 50 -2.86 13.99 -6.45
C SER A 50 -2.28 13.21 -5.28
N VAL A 51 -0.96 12.99 -5.29
CA VAL A 51 -0.23 12.31 -4.21
C VAL A 51 -0.56 12.90 -2.82
N ALA A 52 -0.70 14.22 -2.73
CA ALA A 52 -0.97 14.94 -1.49
C ALA A 52 -2.35 14.65 -0.89
N ASN A 53 -3.30 14.22 -1.72
CA ASN A 53 -4.68 13.94 -1.31
C ASN A 53 -4.91 12.46 -0.97
N LEU A 54 -3.96 11.58 -1.31
CA LEU A 54 -4.10 10.16 -1.09
C LEU A 54 -4.09 9.82 0.40
N THR A 55 -4.96 8.91 0.79
CA THR A 55 -5.00 8.35 2.14
C THR A 55 -5.18 6.85 2.05
N LEU A 56 -4.87 6.16 3.15
CA LEU A 56 -5.40 4.82 3.35
C LEU A 56 -6.93 4.91 3.56
N PRO A 57 -7.67 3.80 3.36
CA PRO A 57 -9.03 3.69 3.85
C PRO A 57 -9.08 3.97 5.36
N PRO A 58 -10.14 4.60 5.90
CA PRO A 58 -10.28 4.76 7.34
C PRO A 58 -10.16 3.41 8.05
N PHE A 59 -9.44 3.38 9.18
CA PHE A 59 -9.08 2.14 9.86
C PHE A 59 -10.29 1.26 10.20
N GLU A 60 -11.42 1.89 10.56
CA GLU A 60 -12.68 1.25 10.91
C GLU A 60 -13.28 0.42 9.76
N VAL A 61 -12.95 0.77 8.51
CA VAL A 61 -13.47 0.11 7.30
C VAL A 61 -12.38 -0.59 6.48
N ALA A 62 -11.10 -0.32 6.74
CA ALA A 62 -9.98 -0.84 5.96
C ALA A 62 -9.97 -2.37 5.83
N PHE A 63 -10.39 -3.09 6.87
CA PHE A 63 -10.37 -4.56 6.92
C PHE A 63 -11.74 -5.21 6.78
N THR A 64 -12.76 -4.41 6.45
CA THR A 64 -14.15 -4.89 6.37
C THR A 64 -14.55 -5.00 4.89
N PRO A 65 -15.06 -6.17 4.45
CA PRO A 65 -15.58 -6.31 3.10
C PRO A 65 -16.70 -5.30 2.83
N ASP A 66 -16.66 -4.67 1.67
CA ASP A 66 -17.76 -3.83 1.21
C ASP A 66 -18.93 -4.67 0.65
N LYS A 67 -19.92 -3.99 0.07
CA LYS A 67 -21.10 -4.64 -0.53
C LYS A 67 -20.77 -5.59 -1.70
N THR A 68 -19.59 -5.46 -2.28
CA THR A 68 -19.08 -6.33 -3.36
C THR A 68 -18.20 -7.47 -2.84
N GLY A 69 -17.93 -7.49 -1.52
CA GLY A 69 -17.03 -8.45 -0.89
C GLY A 69 -15.55 -8.07 -0.97
N ARG A 70 -15.21 -6.92 -1.59
CA ARG A 70 -13.84 -6.42 -1.65
C ARG A 70 -13.44 -5.82 -0.30
N ILE A 71 -12.26 -6.21 0.19
CA ILE A 71 -11.69 -5.67 1.43
C ILE A 71 -10.67 -4.59 1.02
N PRO A 72 -10.82 -3.32 1.47
CA PRO A 72 -9.95 -2.23 1.01
C PRO A 72 -8.47 -2.40 1.31
N LEU A 73 -8.13 -3.01 2.44
CA LEU A 73 -6.77 -3.37 2.81
C LEU A 73 -6.75 -4.86 3.16
N TYR A 74 -6.21 -5.66 2.26
CA TYR A 74 -6.22 -7.10 2.39
C TYR A 74 -4.83 -7.69 2.23
N ARG A 75 -4.57 -8.78 2.96
CA ARG A 75 -3.33 -9.54 2.92
C ARG A 75 -3.66 -11.00 2.63
N TYR A 76 -2.98 -11.58 1.65
CA TYR A 76 -3.15 -12.99 1.27
C TYR A 76 -1.81 -13.65 0.93
N ASP A 77 -1.77 -14.97 1.01
CA ASP A 77 -0.58 -15.75 0.67
C ASP A 77 -0.42 -15.81 -0.85
N ILE A 78 0.79 -15.55 -1.36
CA ILE A 78 1.08 -15.56 -2.81
C ILE A 78 1.23 -17.01 -3.31
N ASP A 79 1.83 -17.86 -2.47
CA ASP A 79 2.06 -19.27 -2.71
C ASP A 79 1.99 -20.02 -1.37
N ALA A 80 1.58 -21.29 -1.40
CA ALA A 80 1.36 -22.10 -0.19
C ALA A 80 2.62 -22.23 0.71
N ASP A 81 3.80 -22.14 0.11
CA ASP A 81 5.10 -22.29 0.80
C ASP A 81 5.95 -21.00 0.76
N ALA A 82 5.40 -19.89 0.24
CA ALA A 82 6.16 -18.64 0.15
C ALA A 82 6.22 -17.94 1.52
N PRO A 83 7.40 -17.47 1.97
CA PRO A 83 7.53 -16.70 3.21
C PRO A 83 6.93 -15.29 3.10
N ARG A 84 6.37 -14.92 1.94
CA ARG A 84 5.86 -13.59 1.63
C ARG A 84 4.38 -13.62 1.34
N LYS A 85 3.70 -12.59 1.83
CA LYS A 85 2.27 -12.35 1.62
C LYS A 85 2.11 -11.12 0.74
N ARG A 86 1.10 -11.09 -0.13
CA ARG A 86 0.74 -9.88 -0.85
C ARG A 86 -0.17 -9.04 0.02
N VAL A 87 0.06 -7.74 0.00
CA VAL A 87 -0.79 -6.71 0.56
C VAL A 87 -1.33 -5.89 -0.60
N GLU A 88 -2.65 -5.73 -0.65
CA GLU A 88 -3.35 -4.84 -1.56
C GLU A 88 -4.09 -3.79 -0.73
N CYS A 89 -3.87 -2.52 -1.06
CA CYS A 89 -4.51 -1.40 -0.40
C CYS A 89 -5.14 -0.47 -1.42
N GLN A 90 -6.48 -0.45 -1.49
CA GLN A 90 -7.21 0.55 -2.25
C GLN A 90 -7.02 1.93 -1.61
N LEU A 91 -6.45 2.87 -2.36
CA LEU A 91 -6.19 4.23 -1.89
C LEU A 91 -7.46 5.08 -1.97
N TRP A 92 -7.55 6.05 -1.07
CA TRP A 92 -8.66 7.00 -0.98
C TRP A 92 -8.15 8.41 -1.23
N SER A 93 -9.04 9.31 -1.61
CA SER A 93 -8.79 10.74 -1.81
C SER A 93 -9.86 11.49 -1.03
N GLY A 94 -9.49 11.96 0.17
CA GLY A 94 -10.46 12.39 1.18
C GLY A 94 -11.40 11.26 1.60
N GLU A 95 -12.72 11.47 1.48
CA GLU A 95 -13.74 10.44 1.79
C GLU A 95 -14.08 9.54 0.59
N ARG A 96 -13.45 9.75 -0.57
CA ARG A 96 -13.73 9.04 -1.81
C ARG A 96 -12.73 7.91 -2.05
N ARG A 97 -13.21 6.74 -2.45
CA ARG A 97 -12.36 5.65 -2.97
C ARG A 97 -11.81 6.01 -4.34
N THR A 98 -10.53 5.75 -4.57
CA THR A 98 -9.91 5.86 -5.90
C THR A 98 -9.87 4.49 -6.56
N ASP A 99 -9.59 4.48 -7.85
CA ASP A 99 -9.35 3.24 -8.60
C ASP A 99 -7.91 2.73 -8.39
N LEU A 100 -7.07 3.48 -7.66
CA LEU A 100 -5.70 3.10 -7.36
C LEU A 100 -5.62 2.07 -6.25
N THR A 101 -4.83 1.03 -6.50
CA THR A 101 -4.46 0.01 -5.52
C THR A 101 -2.95 -0.01 -5.36
N LEU A 102 -2.50 0.24 -4.14
CA LEU A 102 -1.11 0.05 -3.74
C LEU A 102 -0.87 -1.44 -3.46
N ILE A 103 0.08 -2.02 -4.17
CA ILE A 103 0.47 -3.42 -4.02
C ILE A 103 1.86 -3.51 -3.42
N ALA A 104 1.99 -4.31 -2.37
CA ALA A 104 3.25 -4.56 -1.68
C ALA A 104 3.39 -6.01 -1.24
N ASP A 105 4.61 -6.45 -1.01
CA ASP A 105 4.92 -7.76 -0.43
C ASP A 105 5.32 -7.58 1.03
N TYR A 106 4.62 -8.28 1.92
CA TYR A 106 4.90 -8.32 3.34
C TYR A 106 5.67 -9.58 3.72
N SER A 107 6.67 -9.43 4.58
CA SER A 107 7.51 -10.51 5.09
C SER A 107 7.51 -10.51 6.61
N ASP A 108 7.19 -11.66 7.22
CA ASP A 108 7.26 -11.86 8.68
C ASP A 108 8.72 -12.02 9.17
N GLU A 109 9.71 -12.10 8.27
CA GLU A 109 11.14 -12.20 8.62
C GLU A 109 11.67 -10.93 9.33
N GLN A 110 12.14 -11.07 10.57
CA GLN A 110 12.77 -9.98 11.32
C GLN A 110 14.10 -9.54 10.67
N GLY A 111 14.26 -8.21 10.47
CA GLY A 111 15.54 -7.60 10.06
C GLY A 111 15.66 -7.19 8.58
N LYS A 112 14.61 -7.41 7.76
CA LYS A 112 14.48 -6.83 6.41
C LYS A 112 13.31 -5.86 6.37
N ALA A 113 13.23 -5.05 5.30
CA ALA A 113 12.07 -4.24 4.94
C ALA A 113 10.79 -5.09 5.10
N PRO A 114 9.96 -4.84 6.15
CA PRO A 114 8.83 -5.71 6.46
C PRO A 114 7.72 -5.59 5.41
N LEU A 115 7.69 -4.48 4.67
CA LEU A 115 6.81 -4.23 3.53
C LEU A 115 7.67 -3.73 2.36
N VAL A 116 7.53 -4.34 1.19
CA VAL A 116 8.27 -3.95 -0.03
C VAL A 116 7.26 -3.58 -1.11
N PHE A 117 7.33 -2.34 -1.60
CA PHE A 117 6.49 -1.87 -2.69
C PHE A 117 6.68 -2.73 -3.94
N ARG A 118 5.58 -3.00 -4.65
CA ARG A 118 5.60 -3.73 -5.92
C ARG A 118 5.15 -2.85 -7.06
N LEU A 119 3.97 -2.25 -6.95
CA LEU A 119 3.42 -1.36 -7.96
C LEU A 119 2.21 -0.60 -7.41
N LEU A 120 1.84 0.44 -8.15
CA LEU A 120 0.55 1.12 -8.06
C LEU A 120 -0.23 0.77 -9.32
N GLU A 121 -1.48 0.34 -9.19
CA GLU A 121 -2.31 -0.09 -10.32
C GLU A 121 -3.68 0.56 -10.26
N THR A 122 -4.16 1.00 -11.42
CA THR A 122 -5.55 1.41 -11.64
C THR A 122 -6.41 0.20 -11.98
N GLN A 123 -7.50 -0.03 -11.22
CA GLN A 123 -8.39 -1.20 -11.31
C GLN A 123 -9.66 -0.99 -12.13
#